data_AF-A0AAN9A449-F1
#
_entry.id   AF-A0AAN9A449-F1
#
_cell.length_a   1.000
_cell.length_b   1.000
_cell.length_c   1.000
_cell.angle_alpha   90.00
_cell.angle_beta   90.00
_cell.angle_gamma   90.00
#
_symmetry.space_group_name_H-M   'P 1'
#
loop_
_entity.id
_entity.type
_entity.pdbx_description
1 polymer ?
#
loop_
_entity_poly.entity_id
_entity_poly.type
_entity_poly.pdbx_seq_one_letter_code
_entity_poly.pdbx_strand_id
1 'polypeptide(L)'
;MYESFTASDFEVIPDCISDSDISEPVNENVEYAVVMRSRLGDHSLVYCAEVDGVDPKKYRTPHSDLSAFVELKTNKSLDTDRDIFNLHKYKMMKWWGQSYLVGIPTVICGFRDSSGIVHSLKAFQVDSLPSVGKEHWKPQIMKYFLSDFLAFIKKQVLIDDPKVVYKFERKANGGHIICKYLGKDPNWSFLPQWYYKEIFQTQTELSK
;
A
#
# COMPACT_ATOMS: atom_id res chain seq x y z
N MET A 1 5.91 -15.80 -5.80
CA MET A 1 6.61 -16.99 -5.23
C MET A 1 6.44 -17.07 -3.72
N TYR A 2 6.70 -16.01 -2.93
CA TYR A 2 6.50 -16.07 -1.47
C TYR A 2 5.03 -16.00 -1.02
N GLU A 3 4.22 -15.16 -1.68
CA GLU A 3 2.79 -15.03 -1.37
C GLU A 3 2.04 -16.34 -1.60
N SER A 4 2.34 -17.06 -2.68
CA SER A 4 1.77 -18.38 -2.97
C SER A 4 2.10 -19.44 -1.90
N PHE A 5 3.24 -19.32 -1.20
CA PHE A 5 3.66 -20.28 -0.17
C PHE A 5 3.13 -19.95 1.23
N THR A 6 2.97 -18.68 1.57
CA THR A 6 2.63 -18.27 2.94
C THR A 6 1.13 -18.15 3.21
N ALA A 7 0.30 -18.20 2.18
CA ALA A 7 -1.16 -18.32 2.34
C ALA A 7 -1.58 -19.61 3.08
N SER A 8 -0.72 -20.65 3.13
CA SER A 8 -1.03 -21.96 3.74
C SER A 8 -0.42 -22.23 5.13
N ASP A 9 0.53 -21.42 5.61
CA ASP A 9 1.26 -21.70 6.87
C ASP A 9 0.52 -21.21 8.14
N PHE A 10 -0.71 -20.71 8.00
CA PHE A 10 -1.58 -20.32 9.11
C PHE A 10 -2.73 -21.34 9.26
N GLU A 11 -2.74 -22.06 10.39
CA GLU A 11 -3.68 -23.15 10.68
C GLU A 11 -5.15 -22.88 10.29
N VAL A 12 -5.57 -23.59 9.23
CA VAL A 12 -6.84 -24.28 8.92
C VAL A 12 -8.16 -23.51 9.12
N ILE A 13 -8.73 -23.01 8.01
CA ILE A 13 -10.19 -22.94 7.80
C ILE A 13 -10.64 -24.29 7.20
N PRO A 14 -11.70 -24.95 7.71
CA PRO A 14 -12.06 -26.29 7.25
C PRO A 14 -12.51 -26.45 5.80
N ASP A 15 -12.73 -25.39 5.01
CA ASP A 15 -13.40 -25.54 3.69
C ASP A 15 -12.84 -24.65 2.54
N CYS A 16 -11.66 -24.05 2.67
CA CYS A 16 -11.05 -23.37 1.53
C CYS A 16 -9.52 -23.38 1.58
N ILE A 17 -8.94 -24.21 0.70
CA ILE A 17 -7.52 -24.35 0.35
C ILE A 17 -6.72 -25.28 1.30
N SER A 18 -6.81 -26.58 1.03
CA SER A 18 -5.80 -27.57 1.39
C SER A 18 -4.51 -27.32 0.61
N ASP A 19 -3.34 -27.52 1.23
CA ASP A 19 -1.97 -27.53 0.65
C ASP A 19 -1.78 -26.69 -0.62
N SER A 20 -1.14 -25.52 -0.49
CA SER A 20 -0.81 -24.69 -1.66
C SER A 20 -0.13 -25.55 -2.73
N ASP A 21 -0.74 -25.62 -3.92
CA ASP A 21 -0.17 -26.38 -5.02
C ASP A 21 1.05 -25.64 -5.56
N ILE A 22 2.21 -26.00 -5.01
CA ILE A 22 3.51 -25.44 -5.39
C ILE A 22 3.90 -25.78 -6.83
N SER A 23 3.14 -26.63 -7.53
CA SER A 23 3.35 -26.97 -8.93
C SER A 23 2.68 -26.00 -9.89
N GLU A 24 1.70 -25.21 -9.42
CA GLU A 24 1.07 -24.19 -10.25
C GLU A 24 2.02 -22.99 -10.45
N PRO A 25 2.08 -22.42 -11.67
CA PRO A 25 2.86 -21.22 -11.91
C PRO A 25 2.27 -20.05 -11.13
N VAL A 26 3.14 -19.21 -10.58
CA VAL A 26 2.74 -17.95 -9.94
C VAL A 26 2.04 -17.06 -10.97
N ASN A 27 0.79 -16.68 -10.69
CA ASN A 27 0.02 -15.75 -11.51
C ASN A 27 -0.09 -14.38 -10.83
N GLU A 28 0.76 -13.44 -11.24
CA GLU A 28 0.79 -12.07 -10.70
C GLU A 28 -0.35 -11.17 -11.23
N ASN A 29 -1.27 -11.71 -12.05
CA ASN A 29 -2.47 -10.95 -12.48
C ASN A 29 -3.66 -11.11 -11.53
N VAL A 30 -3.58 -12.01 -10.54
CA VAL A 30 -4.64 -12.22 -9.56
C VAL A 30 -4.37 -11.33 -8.36
N GLU A 31 -5.25 -10.34 -8.16
CA GLU A 31 -5.16 -9.40 -7.05
C GLU A 31 -6.47 -9.35 -6.26
N TYR A 32 -6.36 -9.15 -4.95
CA TYR A 32 -7.49 -8.77 -4.11
C TYR A 32 -7.22 -7.38 -3.54
N ALA A 33 -8.09 -6.43 -3.86
CA ALA A 33 -7.93 -5.03 -3.46
C ALA A 33 -9.13 -4.54 -2.65
N VAL A 34 -8.84 -3.67 -1.67
CA VAL A 34 -9.84 -3.01 -0.84
C VAL A 34 -9.91 -1.54 -1.20
N VAL A 35 -11.13 -1.01 -1.29
CA VAL A 35 -11.38 0.43 -1.48
C VAL A 35 -11.67 1.04 -0.14
N MET A 36 -10.94 2.10 0.21
CA MET A 36 -11.04 2.71 1.53
C MET A 36 -11.25 4.20 1.45
N ARG A 37 -11.92 4.70 2.49
CA ARG A 37 -11.98 6.13 2.78
C ARG A 37 -11.24 6.40 4.07
N SER A 38 -10.30 7.34 4.05
CA SER A 38 -9.59 7.79 5.25
C SER A 38 -9.53 9.31 5.34
N ARG A 39 -9.00 9.80 6.46
CA ARG A 39 -8.75 11.23 6.68
C ARG A 39 -7.35 11.44 7.24
N LEU A 40 -6.60 12.34 6.62
CA LEU A 40 -5.31 12.84 7.13
C LEU A 40 -5.43 14.35 7.31
N GLY A 41 -5.51 14.82 8.56
CA GLY A 41 -5.80 16.24 8.84
C GLY A 41 -7.11 16.67 8.18
N ASP A 42 -7.04 17.67 7.29
CA ASP A 42 -8.19 18.18 6.53
C ASP A 42 -8.31 17.57 5.11
N HIS A 43 -7.59 16.48 4.86
CA HIS A 43 -7.64 15.76 3.60
C HIS A 43 -8.49 14.50 3.75
N SER A 44 -9.69 14.50 3.15
CA SER A 44 -10.44 13.27 2.89
C SER A 44 -9.80 12.56 1.70
N LEU A 45 -9.52 11.28 1.85
CA LEU A 45 -8.87 10.45 0.84
C LEU A 45 -9.75 9.25 0.51
N VAL A 46 -9.80 8.90 -0.76
CA VAL A 46 -10.31 7.61 -1.24
C VAL A 46 -9.21 7.00 -2.09
N TYR A 47 -8.83 5.78 -1.80
CA TYR A 47 -7.79 5.05 -2.51
C TYR A 47 -8.02 3.54 -2.38
N CYS A 48 -7.43 2.81 -3.31
CA CYS A 48 -7.41 1.36 -3.29
C CYS A 48 -6.08 0.87 -2.77
N ALA A 49 -6.08 -0.30 -2.15
CA ALA A 49 -4.88 -1.01 -1.76
C ALA A 49 -5.05 -2.50 -2.05
N GLU A 50 -4.06 -3.09 -2.67
CA GLU A 50 -3.88 -4.54 -2.71
C GLU A 50 -3.62 -5.06 -1.29
N VAL A 51 -4.14 -6.24 -0.96
CA VAL A 51 -3.91 -6.91 0.32
C VAL A 51 -3.56 -8.38 0.07
N ASP A 52 -2.55 -8.87 0.77
CA ASP A 52 -1.89 -10.14 0.39
C ASP A 52 -2.58 -11.37 0.99
N GLY A 53 -3.18 -11.23 2.19
CA GLY A 53 -3.81 -12.36 2.86
C GLY A 53 -4.54 -11.99 4.14
N VAL A 54 -5.10 -13.02 4.78
CA VAL A 54 -5.86 -12.90 6.03
C VAL A 54 -5.43 -13.96 7.04
N ASP A 55 -5.44 -13.59 8.32
CA ASP A 55 -5.38 -14.51 9.44
C ASP A 55 -6.74 -15.24 9.54
N PRO A 56 -6.80 -16.54 9.19
CA PRO A 56 -8.06 -17.28 9.11
C PRO A 56 -8.79 -17.34 10.47
N LYS A 57 -8.04 -17.29 11.57
CA LYS A 57 -8.60 -17.35 12.92
C LYS A 57 -9.36 -16.06 13.27
N LYS A 58 -8.95 -14.94 12.68
CA LYS A 58 -9.55 -13.60 12.88
C LYS A 58 -10.56 -13.21 11.81
N TYR A 59 -10.43 -13.74 10.59
CA TYR A 59 -11.28 -13.34 9.48
C TYR A 59 -12.74 -13.71 9.69
N ARG A 60 -13.66 -12.80 9.39
CA ARG A 60 -15.12 -12.99 9.48
C ARG A 60 -15.77 -12.40 8.25
N THR A 61 -16.81 -13.05 7.74
CA THR A 61 -17.58 -12.58 6.56
C THR A 61 -18.99 -12.13 6.98
N PRO A 62 -19.45 -10.94 6.58
CA PRO A 62 -18.68 -9.88 5.93
C PRO A 62 -17.63 -9.28 6.89
N HIS A 63 -16.47 -8.87 6.37
CA HIS A 63 -15.48 -8.16 7.18
C HIS A 63 -15.81 -6.67 7.20
N SER A 64 -15.75 -6.05 8.39
CA SER A 64 -16.03 -4.62 8.58
C SER A 64 -14.76 -3.75 8.62
N ASP A 65 -13.60 -4.38 8.79
CA ASP A 65 -12.30 -3.74 8.88
C ASP A 65 -11.18 -4.68 8.41
N LEU A 66 -9.94 -4.18 8.44
CA LEU A 66 -8.75 -4.90 7.98
C LEU A 66 -7.94 -5.54 9.11
N SER A 67 -8.50 -5.68 10.32
CA SER A 67 -7.78 -6.21 11.48
C SER A 67 -7.35 -7.68 11.34
N ALA A 68 -8.07 -8.44 10.50
CA ALA A 68 -7.72 -9.81 10.16
C ALA A 68 -6.71 -9.91 9.01
N PHE A 69 -6.41 -8.83 8.31
CA PHE A 69 -5.55 -8.87 7.12
C PHE A 69 -4.07 -8.79 7.50
N VAL A 70 -3.23 -9.32 6.62
CA VAL A 70 -1.78 -9.35 6.78
C VAL A 70 -1.09 -8.94 5.49
N GLU A 71 0.08 -8.33 5.63
CA GLU A 71 0.98 -8.01 4.53
C GLU A 71 2.13 -9.02 4.51
N LEU A 72 2.45 -9.57 3.35
CA LEU A 72 3.48 -10.58 3.13
C LEU A 72 4.71 -9.93 2.51
N LYS A 73 5.88 -10.12 3.13
CA LYS A 73 7.15 -9.58 2.64
C LYS A 73 8.25 -10.63 2.67
N THR A 74 9.28 -10.44 1.85
CA THR A 74 10.53 -11.20 1.96
C THR A 74 11.72 -10.32 2.27
N ASN A 75 12.69 -10.89 2.98
CA ASN A 75 13.97 -10.27 3.26
C ASN A 75 15.08 -11.31 3.17
N LYS A 76 16.31 -10.89 2.82
CA LYS A 76 17.47 -11.75 3.01
C LYS A 76 17.64 -12.06 4.51
N SER A 77 18.16 -13.23 4.87
CA SER A 77 18.63 -13.51 6.24
C SER A 77 19.51 -12.39 6.78
N LEU A 78 19.40 -12.15 8.09
CA LEU A 78 20.08 -11.06 8.78
C LEU A 78 21.38 -11.59 9.40
N ASP A 79 22.43 -11.68 8.59
CA ASP A 79 23.70 -12.29 9.00
C ASP A 79 24.69 -11.24 9.53
N THR A 80 24.47 -9.96 9.23
CA THR A 80 25.37 -8.86 9.59
C THR A 80 24.63 -7.65 10.16
N ASP A 81 25.35 -6.83 10.94
CA ASP A 81 24.82 -5.54 11.44
C ASP A 81 24.34 -4.63 10.29
N ARG A 82 24.98 -4.73 9.12
CA ARG A 82 24.57 -4.00 7.92
C ARG A 82 23.22 -4.45 7.40
N ASP A 83 22.92 -5.76 7.45
CA ASP A 83 21.62 -6.29 7.04
C ASP A 83 20.52 -5.80 7.98
N ILE A 84 20.78 -5.82 9.29
CA ILE A 84 19.87 -5.30 10.33
C ILE A 84 19.62 -3.80 10.12
N PHE A 85 20.70 -3.02 9.93
CA PHE A 85 20.62 -1.59 9.63
C PHE A 85 19.75 -1.31 8.40
N ASN A 86 19.96 -2.05 7.31
CA ASN A 86 19.20 -1.87 6.08
C ASN A 86 17.71 -2.19 6.26
N LEU A 87 17.41 -3.27 7.00
CA LEU A 87 16.04 -3.64 7.34
C LEU A 87 15.35 -2.51 8.12
N HIS A 88 15.96 -2.05 9.22
CA HIS A 88 15.38 -1.04 10.10
C HIS A 88 15.25 0.33 9.42
N LYS A 89 16.28 0.75 8.68
CA LYS A 89 16.32 2.08 8.06
C LYS A 89 15.46 2.19 6.82
N TYR A 90 15.49 1.19 5.94
CA TYR A 90 14.92 1.33 4.60
C TYR A 90 13.67 0.48 4.37
N LYS A 91 13.64 -0.77 4.85
CA LYS A 91 12.52 -1.69 4.57
C LYS A 91 11.35 -1.49 5.52
N MET A 92 11.61 -1.45 6.83
CA MET A 92 10.56 -1.25 7.83
C MET A 92 9.83 0.09 7.67
N MET A 93 10.54 1.15 7.23
CA MET A 93 9.91 2.44 6.89
C MET A 93 8.86 2.29 5.78
N LYS A 94 9.17 1.49 4.75
CA LYS A 94 8.25 1.25 3.62
C LYS A 94 7.09 0.36 4.02
N TRP A 95 7.38 -0.72 4.75
CA TRP A 95 6.34 -1.64 5.27
C TRP A 95 5.38 -0.89 6.18
N TRP A 96 5.91 -0.07 7.09
CA TRP A 96 5.08 0.79 7.93
C TRP A 96 4.24 1.74 7.09
N GLY A 97 4.84 2.47 6.13
CA GLY A 97 4.12 3.44 5.31
C GLY A 97 2.97 2.83 4.51
N GLN A 98 3.19 1.64 3.92
CA GLN A 98 2.16 0.90 3.19
C GLN A 98 1.05 0.44 4.14
N SER A 99 1.38 -0.41 5.11
CA SER A 99 0.37 -1.04 5.97
C SER A 99 -0.33 -0.05 6.92
N TYR A 100 0.35 1.01 7.37
CA TYR A 100 -0.26 2.06 8.21
C TYR A 100 -1.33 2.85 7.45
N LEU A 101 -1.08 3.21 6.18
CA LEU A 101 -2.09 3.89 5.38
C LEU A 101 -3.31 2.98 5.20
N VAL A 102 -3.05 1.70 4.91
CA VAL A 102 -4.13 0.74 4.66
C VAL A 102 -4.87 0.34 5.94
N GLY A 103 -4.23 0.42 7.11
CA GLY A 103 -4.81 -0.08 8.36
C GLY A 103 -4.64 -1.59 8.56
N ILE A 104 -3.68 -2.20 7.85
CA ILE A 104 -3.28 -3.59 8.08
C ILE A 104 -2.37 -3.63 9.32
N PRO A 105 -2.67 -4.44 10.34
CA PRO A 105 -1.96 -4.38 11.61
C PRO A 105 -0.66 -5.20 11.63
N THR A 106 -0.49 -6.17 10.72
CA THR A 106 0.61 -7.15 10.77
C THR A 106 1.30 -7.31 9.42
N VAL A 107 2.64 -7.28 9.45
CA VAL A 107 3.51 -7.65 8.33
C VAL A 107 4.21 -8.97 8.68
N ILE A 108 4.09 -10.00 7.83
CA ILE A 108 4.81 -11.27 7.99
C ILE A 108 5.95 -11.29 7.00
N CYS A 109 7.17 -11.32 7.51
CA CYS A 109 8.38 -11.38 6.69
C CYS A 109 9.01 -12.77 6.70
N GLY A 110 9.24 -13.32 5.51
CA GLY A 110 10.04 -14.51 5.29
C GLY A 110 11.50 -14.14 5.08
N PHE A 111 12.38 -14.73 5.90
CA PHE A 111 13.83 -14.55 5.77
C PHE A 111 14.41 -15.68 4.94
N ARG A 112 14.93 -15.30 3.77
CA ARG A 112 15.49 -16.22 2.79
C ARG A 112 16.99 -16.13 2.66
N ASP A 113 17.60 -17.24 2.30
CA ASP A 113 19.01 -17.29 1.93
C ASP A 113 19.26 -16.71 0.51
N SER A 114 20.51 -16.79 0.06
CA SER A 114 20.93 -16.39 -1.29
C SER A 114 20.39 -17.29 -2.41
N SER A 115 20.01 -18.52 -2.08
CA SER A 115 19.40 -19.47 -3.02
C SER A 115 17.90 -19.21 -3.21
N GLY A 116 17.33 -18.28 -2.45
CA GLY A 116 15.91 -17.92 -2.52
C GLY A 116 15.03 -18.69 -1.54
N ILE A 117 15.59 -19.59 -0.73
CA ILE A 117 14.83 -20.45 0.17
C ILE A 117 14.55 -19.72 1.47
N VAL A 118 13.27 -19.65 1.87
CA VAL A 118 12.83 -19.08 3.14
C VAL A 118 13.08 -20.07 4.26
N HIS A 119 13.84 -19.66 5.28
CA HIS A 119 14.20 -20.50 6.44
C HIS A 119 13.45 -20.12 7.71
N SER A 120 12.88 -18.91 7.78
CA SER A 120 12.10 -18.48 8.94
C SER A 120 11.06 -17.41 8.57
N LEU A 121 9.97 -17.38 9.33
CA LEU A 121 8.94 -16.36 9.27
C LEU A 121 8.96 -15.52 10.54
N LYS A 122 8.69 -14.22 10.41
CA LYS A 122 8.49 -13.34 11.57
C LYS A 122 7.35 -12.38 11.31
N ALA A 123 6.39 -12.37 12.22
CA ALA A 123 5.35 -11.36 12.27
C ALA A 123 5.86 -10.09 12.95
N PHE A 124 5.60 -8.93 12.34
CA PHE A 124 5.87 -7.61 12.86
C PHE A 124 4.54 -6.85 13.00
N GLN A 125 4.26 -6.37 14.20
CA GLN A 125 3.12 -5.47 14.42
C GLN A 125 3.46 -4.10 13.84
N VAL A 126 2.60 -3.56 12.98
CA VAL A 126 2.84 -2.31 12.25
C VAL A 126 3.07 -1.14 13.21
N ASP A 127 2.30 -1.07 14.29
CA ASP A 127 2.46 -0.03 15.33
C ASP A 127 3.78 -0.09 16.08
N SER A 128 4.46 -1.25 16.08
CA SER A 128 5.77 -1.42 16.71
C SER A 128 6.93 -1.00 15.80
N LEU A 129 6.75 -1.01 14.47
CA LEU A 129 7.82 -0.72 13.50
C LEU A 129 8.52 0.62 13.71
N PRO A 130 7.82 1.73 14.05
CA PRO A 130 8.48 3.00 14.34
C PRO A 130 9.45 2.94 15.52
N SER A 131 9.18 2.11 16.53
CA SER A 131 10.07 2.00 17.69
C SER A 131 11.38 1.28 17.35
N VAL A 132 11.32 0.31 16.43
CA VAL A 132 12.48 -0.40 15.89
C VAL A 132 13.30 0.51 14.96
N GLY A 133 12.62 1.31 14.14
CA GLY A 133 13.24 2.25 13.19
C GLY A 133 13.58 3.63 13.74
N LYS A 134 13.42 3.87 15.06
CA LYS A 134 13.42 5.22 15.67
C LYS A 134 14.70 6.04 15.43
N GLU A 135 15.84 5.38 15.26
CA GLU A 135 17.15 6.01 15.00
C GLU A 135 17.31 6.46 13.54
N HIS A 136 16.34 6.15 12.66
CA HIS A 136 16.50 6.26 11.22
C HIS A 136 15.38 7.03 10.53
N TRP A 137 14.15 6.86 10.97
CA TRP A 137 12.98 7.54 10.41
C TRP A 137 11.96 7.82 11.49
N LYS A 138 11.11 8.82 11.25
CA LYS A 138 10.07 9.25 12.18
C LYS A 138 8.72 9.20 11.47
N PRO A 139 7.74 8.41 11.94
CA PRO A 139 6.43 8.30 11.29
C PRO A 139 5.75 9.68 11.19
N GLN A 140 5.96 10.54 12.18
CA GLN A 140 5.39 11.89 12.18
C GLN A 140 5.92 12.74 11.01
N ILE A 141 7.20 12.64 10.67
CA ILE A 141 7.79 13.37 9.53
C ILE A 141 7.21 12.88 8.22
N MET A 142 6.98 11.56 8.07
CA MET A 142 6.34 10.98 6.89
C MET A 142 4.89 11.48 6.73
N LYS A 143 4.13 11.51 7.83
CA LYS A 143 2.74 12.01 7.84
C LYS A 143 2.67 13.50 7.51
N TYR A 144 3.55 14.32 8.09
CA TYR A 144 3.62 15.74 7.79
C TYR A 144 3.96 15.99 6.32
N PHE A 145 4.96 15.30 5.79
CA PHE A 145 5.27 15.39 4.37
C PHE A 145 4.08 15.04 3.48
N LEU A 146 3.36 13.97 3.77
CA LEU A 146 2.16 13.59 3.01
C LEU A 146 1.06 14.65 3.12
N SER A 147 0.81 15.17 4.32
CA SER A 147 -0.16 16.25 4.54
C SER A 147 0.20 17.52 3.75
N ASP A 148 1.46 17.96 3.83
CA ASP A 148 1.95 19.13 3.10
C ASP A 148 1.87 18.93 1.59
N PHE A 149 2.16 17.72 1.11
CA PHE A 149 2.04 17.39 -0.31
C PHE A 149 0.59 17.42 -0.80
N LEU A 150 -0.35 16.88 -0.01
CA LEU A 150 -1.78 16.95 -0.34
C LEU A 150 -2.31 18.39 -0.31
N ALA A 151 -1.85 19.21 0.62
CA ALA A 151 -2.13 20.65 0.65
C ALA A 151 -1.56 21.36 -0.58
N PHE A 152 -0.33 21.00 -0.98
CA PHE A 152 0.29 21.51 -2.20
C PHE A 152 -0.52 21.14 -3.45
N ILE A 153 -0.99 19.90 -3.59
CA ILE A 153 -1.85 19.49 -4.70
C ILE A 153 -3.10 20.38 -4.76
N LYS A 154 -3.84 20.51 -3.65
CA LYS A 154 -5.06 21.34 -3.58
C LYS A 154 -4.80 22.81 -3.92
N LYS A 155 -3.62 23.34 -3.60
CA LYS A 155 -3.22 24.72 -3.94
C LYS A 155 -2.90 24.89 -5.42
N GLN A 156 -2.39 23.85 -6.09
CA GLN A 156 -1.94 23.92 -7.48
C GLN A 156 -3.04 23.57 -8.48
N VAL A 157 -3.88 22.58 -8.17
CA VAL A 157 -4.94 22.07 -9.07
C VAL A 157 -6.21 22.88 -8.85
N LEU A 158 -6.36 23.97 -9.61
CA LEU A 158 -7.47 24.92 -9.47
C LEU A 158 -8.54 24.79 -10.57
N ILE A 159 -8.22 24.11 -11.68
CA ILE A 159 -9.14 23.93 -12.80
C ILE A 159 -9.91 22.64 -12.59
N ASP A 160 -11.23 22.76 -12.42
CA ASP A 160 -12.16 21.63 -12.31
C ASP A 160 -12.57 21.16 -13.72
N ASP A 161 -11.71 20.35 -14.34
CA ASP A 161 -11.95 19.72 -15.63
C ASP A 161 -11.28 18.33 -15.65
N PRO A 162 -12.04 17.23 -15.87
CA PRO A 162 -11.50 15.86 -15.80
C PRO A 162 -10.48 15.55 -16.92
N LYS A 163 -10.32 16.44 -17.90
CA LYS A 163 -9.33 16.30 -18.98
C LYS A 163 -8.04 17.07 -18.70
N VAL A 164 -8.04 17.95 -17.70
CA VAL A 164 -6.86 18.77 -17.36
C VAL A 164 -5.91 17.98 -16.47
N VAL A 165 -4.62 18.01 -16.81
CA VAL A 165 -3.59 17.26 -16.09
C VAL A 165 -2.53 18.21 -15.51
N TYR A 166 -2.17 17.94 -14.26
CA TYR A 166 -1.02 18.53 -13.58
C TYR A 166 -0.02 17.43 -13.23
N LYS A 167 1.25 17.66 -13.57
CA LYS A 167 2.35 16.73 -13.27
C LYS A 167 3.11 17.21 -12.04
N PHE A 168 3.20 16.36 -11.03
CA PHE A 168 4.01 16.58 -9.83
C PHE A 168 5.30 15.75 -9.93
N GLU A 169 6.46 16.40 -9.89
CA GLU A 169 7.76 15.74 -10.04
C GLU A 169 8.71 16.11 -8.91
N ARG A 170 9.49 15.14 -8.42
CA ARG A 170 10.58 15.35 -7.45
C ARG A 170 11.83 14.61 -7.93
N LYS A 171 12.99 15.24 -7.83
CA LYS A 171 14.26 14.59 -8.19
C LYS A 171 14.63 13.52 -7.17
N ALA A 172 15.33 12.48 -7.62
CA ALA A 172 15.72 11.34 -6.78
C ALA A 172 16.67 11.73 -5.63
N ASN A 173 17.50 12.76 -5.82
CA ASN A 173 18.38 13.31 -4.78
C ASN A 173 17.65 14.28 -3.82
N GLY A 174 16.32 14.35 -3.88
CA GLY A 174 15.49 15.21 -3.05
C GLY A 174 15.15 16.55 -3.71
N GLY A 175 14.99 17.57 -2.88
CA GLY A 175 14.52 18.89 -3.31
C GLY A 175 13.00 19.04 -3.34
N HIS A 176 12.57 20.19 -3.85
CA HIS A 176 11.17 20.60 -3.94
C HIS A 176 10.40 19.75 -4.96
N ILE A 177 9.12 19.57 -4.69
CA ILE A 177 8.17 19.01 -5.65
C ILE A 177 7.77 20.13 -6.61
N ILE A 178 7.93 19.90 -7.91
CA ILE A 178 7.58 20.83 -8.98
C ILE A 178 6.23 20.42 -9.53
N CYS A 179 5.30 21.38 -9.66
CA CYS A 179 4.04 21.21 -10.35
C CYS A 179 4.14 21.81 -11.76
N LYS A 180 3.75 21.05 -12.79
CA LYS A 180 3.66 21.50 -14.18
C LYS A 180 2.24 21.31 -14.69
N TYR A 181 1.64 22.36 -15.22
CA TYR A 181 0.38 22.27 -15.95
C TYR A 181 0.62 21.68 -17.34
N LEU A 182 -0.02 20.56 -17.66
CA LEU A 182 0.09 19.89 -18.96
C LEU A 182 -1.12 20.16 -19.87
N GLY A 183 -2.15 20.83 -19.38
CA GLY A 183 -3.38 21.07 -20.16
C GLY A 183 -4.15 19.79 -20.42
N LYS A 184 -4.75 19.69 -21.62
CA LYS A 184 -5.67 18.60 -22.02
C LYS A 184 -5.05 17.63 -23.01
N ASP A 185 -3.73 17.42 -22.92
CA ASP A 185 -3.02 16.50 -23.80
C ASP A 185 -3.54 15.06 -23.59
N PRO A 186 -4.10 14.40 -24.62
CA PRO A 186 -4.62 13.04 -24.52
C PRO A 186 -3.56 12.02 -24.07
N ASN A 187 -2.27 12.26 -24.34
CA ASN A 187 -1.19 11.36 -23.93
C ASN A 187 -1.01 11.29 -22.40
N TRP A 188 -1.52 12.29 -21.67
CA TRP A 188 -1.46 12.35 -20.22
C TRP A 188 -2.81 12.09 -19.54
N SER A 189 -3.88 11.90 -20.32
CA SER A 189 -5.22 11.68 -19.78
C SER A 189 -5.31 10.30 -19.11
N PHE A 190 -5.87 10.27 -17.89
CA PHE A 190 -5.98 9.06 -17.08
C PHE A 190 -7.40 8.76 -16.58
N LEU A 191 -8.35 9.71 -16.72
CA LEU A 191 -9.75 9.47 -16.39
C LEU A 191 -10.50 8.99 -17.64
N PRO A 192 -11.03 7.75 -17.66
CA PRO A 192 -11.75 7.24 -18.82
C PRO A 192 -13.09 7.96 -19.01
N GLN A 193 -13.54 8.06 -20.25
CA GLN A 193 -14.72 8.86 -20.62
C GLN A 193 -16.02 8.40 -19.94
N TRP A 194 -16.21 7.09 -19.79
CA TRP A 194 -17.40 6.55 -19.12
C TRP A 194 -17.48 7.04 -17.67
N TYR A 195 -16.36 7.07 -16.94
CA TYR A 195 -16.32 7.40 -15.52
C TYR A 195 -16.82 8.82 -15.25
N TYR A 196 -16.25 9.82 -15.91
CA TYR A 196 -16.65 11.20 -15.61
C TYR A 196 -18.00 11.58 -16.21
N LYS A 197 -18.46 10.90 -17.27
CA LYS A 197 -19.82 11.10 -17.78
C LYS A 197 -20.85 10.54 -16.81
N GLU A 198 -20.70 9.28 -16.40
CA GLU A 198 -21.69 8.60 -15.56
C GLU A 198 -21.67 9.08 -14.11
N ILE A 199 -20.50 9.37 -13.54
CA ILE A 199 -20.42 9.74 -12.12
C ILE A 199 -20.73 11.23 -11.90
N PHE A 200 -20.29 12.12 -12.80
CA PHE A 200 -20.41 13.56 -12.58
C PHE A 200 -21.54 14.25 -13.38
N GLN A 201 -22.01 13.70 -14.51
CA GLN A 201 -23.18 14.30 -15.20
C GLN A 201 -24.50 14.00 -14.47
N THR A 202 -24.61 12.81 -13.85
CA THR A 202 -25.80 12.39 -13.09
C THR A 202 -26.11 13.30 -11.89
N GLN A 203 -25.10 13.97 -11.30
CA GLN A 203 -25.31 14.95 -10.22
C GLN A 203 -25.91 16.27 -10.71
N THR A 204 -25.75 16.62 -12.00
CA THR A 204 -26.28 17.87 -12.57
C THR A 204 -27.77 17.77 -12.89
N GLU A 205 -28.30 16.56 -13.05
CA GLU A 205 -29.72 16.30 -13.32
C GLU A 205 -30.54 16.13 -12.03
N LEU A 206 -29.93 15.68 -10.92
CA LEU A 206 -30.59 15.55 -9.61
C LEU A 206 -30.65 16.84 -8.79
N SER A 207 -30.02 17.92 -9.26
CA SER A 207 -30.02 19.25 -8.64
C SER A 207 -30.79 20.31 -9.44
N LYS A 208 -31.58 19.87 -10.44
CA LYS A 208 -32.62 20.64 -11.12
C LYS A 208 -34.00 20.11 -10.75
#